data_AF-A0A2U1W5U0-F1
#
_entry.id   AF-A0A2U1W5U0-F1
#
_cell.length_a   1.000
_cell.length_b   1.000
_cell.length_c   1.000
_cell.angle_alpha   90.00
_cell.angle_beta   90.00
_cell.angle_gamma   90.00
#
_symmetry.space_group_name_H-M   'P 1'
#
loop_
_entity.id
_entity.type
_entity.pdbx_description
1 polymer ?
#
loop_
_entity_poly.entity_id
_entity_poly.type
_entity_poly.pdbx_seq_one_letter_code
_entity_poly.pdbx_strand_id
1 'polypeptide(L)' 'MTASCPRTPLRKALANLRRLFNDDSYDRYREAQARLAPDEPPLDPRSFKARQILMTLGRGCCGR' A
#
# COMPACT_ATOMS: atom_id res chain seq x y z
N MET A 1 -11.32 27.18 22.63
CA MET A 1 -11.78 25.85 22.16
C MET A 1 -10.56 25.01 21.85
N THR A 2 -10.12 24.18 22.80
CA THR A 2 -8.96 23.30 22.65
C THR A 2 -9.42 21.98 22.04
N ALA A 3 -9.08 21.76 20.76
CA ALA A 3 -9.35 20.48 20.11
C ALA A 3 -8.56 19.38 20.86
N SER A 4 -9.27 18.52 21.56
CA SER A 4 -8.71 17.32 22.17
C SER A 4 -8.31 16.35 21.04
N CYS A 5 -7.06 16.44 20.58
CA CYS A 5 -6.53 15.44 19.65
C CYS A 5 -6.67 14.06 20.30
N PRO A 6 -7.40 13.11 19.68
CA PRO A 6 -7.53 11.78 20.25
C PRO A 6 -6.13 11.17 20.24
N ARG A 7 -5.59 10.92 21.43
CA ARG A 7 -4.35 10.15 21.61
C ARG A 7 -4.66 8.69 21.29
N THR A 8 -5.00 8.38 20.04
CA THR A 8 -4.84 7.01 19.55
C THR A 8 -3.39 6.66 19.85
N PRO A 9 -3.11 5.64 20.68
CA PRO A 9 -1.74 5.32 21.03
C PRO A 9 -1.01 5.08 19.72
N LEU A 10 0.06 5.83 19.49
CA LEU A 10 0.81 5.90 18.23
C LEU A 10 1.18 4.48 17.74
N ARG A 11 1.35 3.55 18.68
CA ARG A 11 1.53 2.12 18.44
C ARG A 11 0.34 1.42 17.78
N LYS A 12 -0.91 1.73 18.17
CA LYS A 12 -2.13 1.17 17.56
C LYS A 12 -2.39 1.78 16.17
N ALA A 13 -2.10 3.06 15.98
CA ALA A 13 -2.10 3.68 14.67
C ALA A 13 -1.03 3.05 13.76
N LEU A 14 0.19 2.86 14.26
CA LEU A 14 1.27 2.18 13.53
C LEU A 14 0.97 0.71 13.27
N ALA A 15 0.32 0.00 14.19
CA ALA A 15 -0.10 -1.39 14.01
C ALA A 15 -1.23 -1.52 12.99
N ASN A 16 -2.20 -0.60 13.00
CA ASN A 16 -3.25 -0.54 12.00
C ASN A 16 -2.69 -0.14 10.63
N LEU A 17 -1.78 0.83 10.56
CA LEU A 17 -1.07 1.17 9.32
C LEU A 17 -0.23 -0.01 8.85
N ARG A 18 0.55 -0.65 9.74
CA ARG A 18 1.25 -1.89 9.40
C ARG A 18 0.27 -2.95 8.93
N ARG A 19 -0.91 -3.12 9.51
CA ARG A 19 -1.90 -4.09 9.02
C ARG A 19 -2.53 -3.69 7.68
N LEU A 20 -2.71 -2.39 7.44
CA LEU A 20 -3.15 -1.81 6.17
C LEU A 20 -2.08 -1.93 5.07
N PHE A 21 -0.80 -2.00 5.45
CA PHE A 21 0.35 -2.08 4.54
C PHE A 21 1.02 -3.45 4.49
N ASN A 22 0.75 -4.32 5.47
CA ASN A 22 0.99 -5.76 5.49
C ASN A 22 -0.21 -6.43 4.81
N ASP A 23 -0.58 -5.80 3.71
CA ASP A 23 -1.67 -6.11 2.81
C ASP A 23 -1.20 -7.30 2.00
N ASP A 24 -2.08 -8.28 1.79
CA ASP A 24 -1.88 -9.36 0.82
C ASP A 24 -1.84 -8.82 -0.63
N SER A 25 -1.57 -7.52 -0.82
CA SER A 25 -1.50 -6.84 -2.10
C SER A 25 -0.44 -7.44 -3.01
N TYR A 26 0.66 -7.93 -2.44
CA TYR A 26 1.67 -8.66 -3.20
C TYR A 26 1.16 -10.04 -3.65
N ASP A 27 0.47 -10.78 -2.78
CA ASP A 27 -0.13 -12.07 -3.14
C ASP A 27 -1.23 -11.91 -4.19
N ARG A 28 -2.13 -10.93 -4.03
CA ARG A 28 -3.14 -10.60 -5.06
C ARG A 28 -2.51 -10.15 -6.36
N TYR A 29 -1.42 -9.39 -6.32
CA TYR A 29 -0.67 -9.03 -7.52
C TYR A 29 -0.11 -10.27 -8.20
N ARG A 30 0.49 -11.19 -7.44
CA ARG A 30 1.05 -12.44 -7.97
C ARG A 30 -0.02 -13.31 -8.61
N GLU A 31 -1.19 -13.44 -7.97
CA GLU A 31 -2.35 -14.14 -8.52
C GLU A 31 -2.90 -13.48 -9.79
N ALA A 32 -3.03 -12.16 -9.80
CA ALA A 32 -3.49 -11.41 -10.96
C ALA A 32 -2.49 -11.51 -12.12
N GLN A 33 -1.20 -11.45 -11.84
CA GLN A 33 -0.16 -11.61 -12.84
C GLN A 33 -0.16 -13.02 -13.42
N ALA A 34 -0.25 -14.06 -12.58
CA ALA A 34 -0.32 -15.43 -13.06
C ALA A 34 -1.52 -15.66 -14.02
N ARG A 35 -2.59 -14.87 -13.87
CA ARG A 35 -3.75 -14.88 -14.78
C ARG A 35 -3.55 -14.04 -16.05
N LEU A 36 -2.89 -12.89 -15.94
CA LEU A 36 -2.78 -11.92 -17.03
C LEU A 36 -1.54 -12.12 -17.91
N ALA A 37 -0.43 -12.54 -17.31
CA ALA A 37 0.86 -12.70 -17.94
C ALA A 37 1.64 -13.84 -17.26
N PRO A 38 1.24 -15.11 -17.49
CA PRO A 38 1.90 -16.28 -16.88
C PRO A 38 3.35 -16.48 -17.33
N ASP A 39 3.73 -15.93 -18.49
CA ASP A 39 5.07 -16.06 -19.07
C ASP A 39 6.08 -15.04 -18.47
N GLU A 40 5.58 -13.94 -17.91
CA GLU A 40 6.42 -12.91 -17.31
C GLU A 40 6.63 -13.22 -15.82
N PRO A 41 7.88 -13.20 -15.29
CA PRO A 41 8.14 -13.43 -13.89
C PRO A 41 7.60 -12.29 -13.01
N PRO A 42 7.10 -12.57 -11.80
CA PRO A 42 6.60 -11.53 -10.93
C PRO A 42 7.68 -10.57 -10.46
N LEU A 43 7.29 -9.29 -10.34
CA LEU A 43 8.15 -8.28 -9.74
C LEU A 43 8.51 -8.70 -8.33
N ASP A 44 9.74 -8.45 -7.92
CA ASP A 44 10.13 -8.67 -6.53
C ASP A 44 9.30 -7.76 -5.58
N PRO A 45 9.12 -8.15 -4.32
CA PRO A 45 8.27 -7.42 -3.37
C PRO A 45 8.69 -5.94 -3.20
N ARG A 46 9.99 -5.63 -3.32
CA ARG A 46 10.51 -4.27 -3.15
C ARG A 46 10.18 -3.42 -4.37
N SER A 47 10.34 -3.95 -5.57
CA SER A 47 9.98 -3.29 -6.84
C SER A 47 8.47 -3.12 -6.97
N PHE A 48 7.68 -4.13 -6.58
CA PHE A 48 6.22 -4.03 -6.52
C PHE A 48 5.80 -2.88 -5.60
N LYS A 49 6.35 -2.82 -4.38
CA LYS A 49 6.02 -1.76 -3.41
C LYS A 49 6.44 -0.38 -3.90
N ALA A 50 7.60 -0.25 -4.55
CA ALA A 50 8.04 1.01 -5.16
C ALA A 50 7.08 1.47 -6.27
N ARG A 51 6.63 0.55 -7.13
CA ARG A 51 5.65 0.81 -8.19
C ARG A 51 4.28 1.19 -7.62
N GLN A 52 3.83 0.50 -6.57
CA GLN A 52 2.57 0.81 -5.87
C GLN A 52 2.60 2.20 -5.24
N ILE A 53 3.71 2.57 -4.58
CA ILE A 53 3.91 3.90 -4.01
C ILE A 53 3.90 4.95 -5.12
N LEU A 54 4.64 4.72 -6.21
CA LEU A 54 4.69 5.66 -7.34
C LEU A 54 3.30 5.91 -7.96
N MET A 55 2.52 4.84 -8.17
CA MET A 55 1.14 4.95 -8.67
C MET A 55 0.21 5.70 -7.72
N THR A 56 0.43 5.54 -6.41
CA THR A 56 -0.37 6.21 -5.38
C THR A 56 0.00 7.68 -5.26
N LEU A 57 1.30 8.01 -5.30
CA LEU A 57 1.81 9.39 -5.27
C LEU A 57 1.44 10.17 -6.54
N GLY A 58 1.42 9.50 -7.70
CA GLY A 58 0.98 10.09 -8.97
C GLY A 58 -0.51 10.47 -9.01
N ARG A 59 -1.32 9.96 -8.07
CA ARG A 59 -2.75 10.32 -7.93
C ARG A 59 -2.98 11.54 -7.02
N GLY A 60 -1.95 12.08 -6.38
CA GLY A 60 -2.07 13.13 -5.36
C GLY A 60 -2.06 14.59 -5.84
N CYS A 61 -1.85 14.87 -7.14
CA CYS A 61 -1.70 16.25 -7.64
C CYS A 61 -2.65 16.64 -8.79
N CYS A 62 -3.80 15.97 -8.94
CA CYS A 62 -4.90 16.53 -9.73
C CYS A 62 -5.77 17.36 -8.78
N GLY A 63 -5.50 18.67 -8.78
CA GLY A 63 -5.91 19.64 -7.77
C GLY A 63 -7.41 19.86 -7.60
N ARG A 64 -7.75 20.33 -6.41
CA ARG A 64 -8.94 21.12 -6.13
C ARG A 64 -8.54 22.37 -5.38
#